data_AF-A0A7C1KYM0-F1
#
_entry.id   AF-A0A7C1KYM0-F1
#
_cell.length_a   1.000
_cell.length_b   1.000
_cell.length_c   1.000
_cell.angle_alpha   90.00
_cell.angle_beta   90.00
_cell.angle_gamma   90.00
#
_symmetry.space_group_name_H-M   'P 1'
#
loop_
_entity.id
_entity.type
_entity.pdbx_description
1 polymer ?
#
loop_
_entity_poly.entity_id
_entity_poly.type
_entity_poly.pdbx_seq_one_letter_code
_entity_poly.pdbx_strand_id
1 'polypeptide(L)' 'MKRIRISSIFADGTAGQTVTVNGWIRSKRESKGVAFIALNDGSTQETLQLVVPSESSAFTKLAECNTGAAIKAWG' A
#
# COMPACT_ATOMS: atom_id res chain seq x y z
N MET A 1 6.25 -14.19 4.19
CA MET A 1 5.52 -13.33 5.16
C MET A 1 4.03 -13.51 4.97
N LYS A 2 3.29 -13.66 6.08
CA LYS A 2 1.83 -13.85 6.09
C LYS A 2 1.16 -12.48 5.85
N ARG A 3 0.15 -12.42 4.97
CA ARG A 3 -0.62 -11.18 4.76
C ARG A 3 -1.52 -10.89 5.96
N ILE A 4 -1.72 -9.62 6.26
CA ILE A 4 -2.76 -9.10 7.15
C ILE A 4 -3.82 -8.43 6.28
N ARG A 5 -5.10 -8.56 6.65
CA ARG A 5 -6.20 -7.87 5.95
C ARG A 5 -6.20 -6.40 6.33
N ILE A 6 -6.55 -5.54 5.38
CA ILE A 6 -6.64 -4.10 5.64
C ILE A 6 -7.67 -3.80 6.74
N SER A 7 -8.80 -4.50 6.76
CA SER A 7 -9.79 -4.35 7.84
C SER A 7 -9.24 -4.65 9.23
N SER A 8 -8.35 -5.65 9.36
CA SER A 8 -7.69 -5.96 10.63
C SER A 8 -6.69 -4.88 11.05
N ILE A 9 -6.02 -4.24 10.08
CA ILE A 9 -5.12 -3.11 10.37
C ILE A 9 -5.92 -1.92 10.91
N PHE A 10 -7.10 -1.65 10.36
CA PHE A 10 -7.94 -0.56 10.86
C PHE A 10 -8.58 -0.85 12.22
N ALA A 11 -8.86 -2.13 12.52
CA ALA A 11 -9.43 -2.51 13.81
C ALA A 11 -8.36 -2.51 14.92
N ASP A 12 -7.21 -3.14 14.67
CA ASP A 12 -6.26 -3.53 15.73
C ASP A 12 -4.80 -3.12 15.43
N GLY A 13 -4.55 -2.40 14.33
CA GLY A 13 -3.20 -2.04 13.90
C GLY A 13 -2.49 -1.11 14.89
N THR A 14 -1.23 -1.42 15.19
CA THR A 14 -0.39 -0.59 16.06
C THR A 14 0.74 0.06 15.26
N ALA A 15 1.02 1.34 15.54
CA ALA A 15 2.13 2.05 14.92
C ALA A 15 3.48 1.38 15.21
N GLY A 16 4.41 1.47 14.25
CA GLY A 16 5.74 0.87 14.35
C GLY A 16 5.81 -0.62 14.05
N GLN A 17 4.68 -1.28 13.73
CA GLN A 17 4.68 -2.66 13.29
C GLN A 17 4.91 -2.76 11.79
N THR A 18 5.84 -3.64 11.40
CA THR A 18 5.98 -4.02 10.00
C THR A 18 4.90 -5.04 9.63
N VAL A 19 4.09 -4.72 8.64
CA VAL A 19 3.00 -5.57 8.15
C VAL A 19 3.18 -5.90 6.68
N THR A 20 2.54 -6.98 6.22
CA THR A 20 2.47 -7.33 4.80
C THR A 20 1.02 -7.26 4.35
N VAL A 21 0.74 -6.51 3.29
CA VAL A 21 -0.59 -6.36 2.70
C VAL A 21 -0.55 -6.69 1.22
N ASN A 22 -1.67 -7.23 0.73
CA ASN A 22 -1.88 -7.52 -0.69
C ASN A 22 -3.19 -6.89 -1.11
N GLY A 23 -3.24 -6.27 -2.29
CA GLY A 23 -4.48 -5.68 -2.79
C GLY A 23 -4.31 -5.08 -4.18
N TRP A 24 -5.28 -4.28 -4.59
CA TRP A 24 -5.30 -3.59 -5.87
C TRP A 24 -5.17 -2.08 -5.66
N ILE A 25 -4.37 -1.44 -6.51
CA ILE A 25 -4.22 0.02 -6.53
C ILE A 25 -5.53 0.64 -6.98
N ARG A 26 -6.14 1.45 -6.11
CA ARG A 26 -7.33 2.25 -6.44
C ARG A 26 -6.96 3.61 -7.01
N SER A 27 -5.89 4.20 -6.51
CA SER A 27 -5.26 5.40 -7.07
C SER A 27 -3.79 5.44 -6.69
N LYS A 28 -2.99 6.10 -7.53
CA LYS A 28 -1.59 6.42 -7.29
C LYS A 28 -1.37 7.89 -7.61
N ARG A 29 -0.76 8.62 -6.70
CA ARG A 29 -0.37 10.03 -6.89
C ARG A 29 1.09 10.18 -6.52
N GLU A 30 1.86 10.80 -7.39
CA GLU A 30 3.30 11.02 -7.21
C GLU A 30 3.55 12.52 -7.18
N SER A 31 4.28 13.00 -6.17
CA SER A 31 4.62 14.42 -6.03
C SER A 31 5.91 14.59 -5.24
N LYS A 32 6.83 15.43 -5.75
CA LYS A 32 8.06 15.85 -5.05
C LYS A 32 8.85 14.69 -4.42
N GLY A 33 9.02 13.57 -5.13
CA GLY A 33 9.78 12.41 -4.64
C GLY A 33 9.03 11.49 -3.68
N VAL A 34 7.71 11.64 -3.52
CA VAL A 34 6.89 10.72 -2.71
C VAL A 34 5.71 10.23 -3.53
N ALA A 35 5.41 8.94 -3.42
CA ALA A 35 4.24 8.32 -4.00
C ALA A 35 3.25 7.94 -2.89
N PHE A 36 1.98 8.25 -3.12
CA PHE A 36 0.88 7.84 -2.26
C PHE A 36 -0.01 6.88 -3.06
N ILE A 37 -0.23 5.70 -2.51
CA ILE A 37 -0.99 4.63 -3.15
C ILE A 37 -2.19 4.30 -2.25
N ALA A 38 -3.40 4.46 -2.78
CA ALA A 38 -4.59 3.93 -2.12
C ALA A 38 -4.74 2.45 -2.49
N LEU A 39 -4.53 1.56 -1.51
CA LEU A 39 -4.62 0.11 -1.69
C LEU A 39 -5.94 -0.41 -1.10
N ASN A 40 -6.63 -1.26 -1.84
CA ASN A 40 -7.81 -1.98 -1.33
C ASN A 40 -7.65 -3.48 -1.52
N ASP A 41 -8.04 -4.28 -0.53
CA ASP A 41 -7.95 -5.75 -0.57
C ASP A 41 -9.32 -6.45 -0.50
N GLY A 42 -10.41 -5.67 -0.60
CA GLY A 42 -11.80 -6.14 -0.50
C GLY A 42 -12.27 -6.49 0.91
N SER A 43 -11.41 -6.39 1.94
CA SER A 43 -11.81 -6.72 3.33
C SER A 43 -12.61 -5.62 4.04
N THR A 44 -12.62 -4.42 3.46
CA THR A 44 -13.38 -3.25 3.91
C THR A 44 -13.61 -2.32 2.70
N GLN A 45 -14.57 -1.39 2.82
CA GLN A 45 -14.80 -0.32 1.83
C GLN A 45 -13.65 0.70 1.81
N GLU A 46 -12.98 0.87 2.95
CA GLU A 46 -11.86 1.79 3.11
C GLU A 46 -10.61 1.36 2.33
N THR A 47 -9.72 2.32 2.04
CA THR A 47 -8.43 2.06 1.38
C THR A 47 -7.26 2.36 2.31
N LEU A 48 -6.28 1.47 2.38
CA LEU A 48 -5.03 1.71 3.09
C LEU A 48 -4.11 2.61 2.26
N GLN A 49 -3.68 3.73 2.82
CA GLN A 49 -2.71 4.60 2.17
C GLN A 49 -1.29 4.09 2.41
N LEU A 50 -0.61 3.67 1.34
CA LEU A 50 0.82 3.43 1.36
C LEU A 50 1.54 4.74 0.99
N VAL A 51 2.58 5.07 1.74
CA VAL A 51 3.47 6.21 1.47
C VAL A 51 4.83 5.64 1.11
N VAL A 52 5.28 5.88 -0.12
CA VAL A 52 6.53 5.35 -0.66
C VAL A 52 7.44 6.53 -1.00
N PRO A 53 8.47 6.79 -0.20
CA PRO A 53 9.43 7.87 -0.50
C PRO A 53 10.44 7.43 -1.57
N SER A 54 11.09 8.38 -2.25
CA SER A 54 12.00 8.11 -3.38
C SER A 54 13.22 7.27 -3.03
N GLU A 55 13.60 7.24 -1.76
CA GLU A 55 14.72 6.45 -1.23
C GLU A 55 14.34 4.97 -1.11
N SER A 56 13.03 4.64 -1.15
CA SER A 56 12.57 3.26 -1.14
C SER A 56 12.93 2.57 -2.44
N SER A 57 13.50 1.36 -2.36
CA SER A 57 13.76 0.51 -3.52
C SER A 57 12.50 0.11 -4.30
N ALA A 58 11.32 0.28 -3.70
CA ALA A 58 10.03 0.06 -4.37
C ALA A 58 9.65 1.23 -5.29
N PHE A 59 10.19 2.44 -5.09
CA PHE A 59 9.74 3.65 -5.79
C PHE A 59 9.91 3.54 -7.31
N THR A 60 11.03 2.99 -7.79
CA THR A 60 11.29 2.80 -9.22
C THR A 60 10.31 1.82 -9.87
N LYS A 61 9.83 0.82 -9.14
CA LYS A 61 8.85 -0.17 -9.63
C LYS A 61 7.44 0.41 -9.75
N LEU A 62 7.17 1.56 -9.13
CA LEU A 62 5.84 2.19 -9.19
C LEU A 62 5.49 2.68 -10.58
N ALA A 63 6.47 2.97 -11.43
CA ALA A 63 6.24 3.36 -12.83
C ALA A 63 5.45 2.28 -13.61
N GLU A 64 5.64 1.01 -13.26
CA GLU A 64 4.96 -0.14 -13.87
C GLU A 64 3.61 -0.46 -13.20
N CYS A 65 3.33 0.14 -12.03
CA CYS A 65 2.15 -0.14 -11.22
C CYS A 65 1.12 1.00 -11.33
N ASN A 66 0.08 0.80 -12.13
CA ASN A 66 -1.00 1.77 -12.34
C ASN A 66 -2.28 1.36 -11.59
N THR A 67 -3.33 2.21 -11.67
CA THR A 67 -4.66 1.88 -11.15
C THR A 67 -5.14 0.53 -11.68
N GLY A 68 -5.64 -0.32 -10.78
CA GLY A 68 -6.06 -1.69 -11.07
C GLY A 68 -4.95 -2.73 -10.91
N ALA A 69 -3.68 -2.34 -10.81
CA ALA A 69 -2.58 -3.29 -10.60
C ALA A 69 -2.71 -3.99 -9.24
N ALA A 70 -2.54 -5.31 -9.24
CA ALA A 70 -2.42 -6.10 -8.03
C ALA A 70 -0.99 -5.99 -7.49
N ILE A 71 -0.84 -5.60 -6.23
CA ILE A 71 0.47 -5.45 -5.59
C ILE A 71 0.52 -6.15 -4.24
N LYS A 72 1.74 -6.50 -3.85
CA LYS A 72 2.11 -6.88 -2.49
C LYS A 72 3.08 -5.84 -1.95
N ALA A 73 2.76 -5.27 -0.79
CA ALA A 73 3.58 -4.28 -0.11
C ALA A 73 3.87 -4.73 1.33
N TRP A 74 5.01 -4.31 1.85
CA TRP A 74 5.38 -4.49 3.24
C TRP A 74 6.12 -3.24 3.73
N GLY A 75 5.97 -2.94 5.01
CA GLY A 75 6.52 -1.76 5.67
C GLY A 75 6.06 -1.70 7.11
#